data_AF-A0A7D5N5M5-F1
#
_entry.id   AF-A0A7D5N5M5-F1
#
_cell.length_a   1.000
_cell.length_b   1.000
_cell.length_c   1.000
_cell.angle_alpha   90.00
_cell.angle_beta   90.00
_cell.angle_gamma   90.00
#
_symmetry.space_group_name_H-M   'P 1'
#
loop_
_entity.id
_entity.type
_entity.pdbx_description
1 polymer ?
#
loop_
_entity_poly.entity_id
_entity_poly.type
_entity_poly.pdbx_seq_one_letter_code
_entity_poly.pdbx_strand_id
1 'polypeptide(L)' 'MYHNYNNNRNYCLAGNTYSWAPSTGLSATNVAQPVSSATSTLTYTVTVTGSNGCTATDVVTVTVNTTPPTANAGPDKN' A
#
# COMPACT_ATOMS: atom_id res chain seq x y z
N MET A 1 -5.95 -35.27 -5.35
CA MET A 1 -6.84 -34.19 -4.86
C MET A 1 -6.03 -32.90 -4.85
N TYR A 2 -5.90 -32.25 -6.01
CA TYR A 2 -5.09 -31.04 -6.15
C TYR A 2 -5.92 -29.84 -5.68
N HIS A 3 -5.54 -29.21 -4.57
CA HIS A 3 -6.12 -27.93 -4.16
C HIS A 3 -5.50 -26.83 -5.01
N ASN A 4 -6.23 -26.38 -6.02
CA ASN A 4 -5.88 -25.23 -6.83
C ASN A 4 -6.26 -23.97 -6.04
N TYR A 5 -5.30 -23.37 -5.35
CA TYR A 5 -5.42 -21.99 -4.90
C TYR A 5 -5.45 -21.11 -6.14
N ASN A 6 -6.57 -20.48 -6.48
CA ASN A 6 -6.62 -19.17 -7.14
C ASN A 6 -8.07 -18.76 -7.42
N ASN A 7 -8.38 -17.49 -7.08
CA ASN A 7 -9.51 -16.65 -7.56
C ASN A 7 -10.50 -16.12 -6.53
N ASN A 8 -10.11 -15.76 -5.30
CA ASN A 8 -10.74 -14.59 -4.68
C ASN A 8 -10.02 -13.96 -3.47
N ARG A 9 -9.10 -13.02 -3.69
CA ARG A 9 -8.68 -12.10 -2.60
C ARG A 9 -9.62 -10.91 -2.42
N ASN A 10 -10.78 -10.89 -3.08
CA ASN A 10 -11.75 -9.78 -3.00
C ASN A 10 -12.85 -9.99 -1.95
N TYR A 11 -12.97 -11.15 -1.31
CA TYR A 11 -13.98 -11.37 -0.25
C TYR A 11 -13.64 -10.69 1.08
N CYS A 12 -12.38 -10.35 1.33
CA CYS A 12 -11.98 -9.56 2.51
C CYS A 12 -12.11 -8.05 2.26
N LEU A 13 -12.36 -7.60 1.03
CA LEU A 13 -12.40 -6.17 0.68
C LEU A 13 -13.80 -5.54 0.84
N ALA A 14 -14.86 -6.35 0.75
CA ALA A 14 -16.24 -5.91 0.83
C ALA A 14 -16.86 -6.32 2.19
N GLY A 15 -17.53 -5.38 2.86
CA GLY A 15 -18.18 -5.62 4.16
C GLY A 15 -17.30 -5.38 5.39
N ASN A 16 -16.03 -5.00 5.19
CA ASN A 16 -15.11 -4.60 6.25
C ASN A 16 -14.96 -3.08 6.27
N THR A 17 -14.78 -2.50 7.47
CA THR A 17 -14.43 -1.08 7.61
C THR A 17 -12.92 -0.94 7.76
N TYR A 18 -12.36 0.09 7.14
CA TYR A 18 -10.93 0.38 7.15
C TYR A 18 -10.68 1.68 7.88
N SER A 19 -9.56 1.78 8.56
CA SER A 19 -9.07 3.00 9.16
C SER A 19 -7.55 3.08 9.00
N TRP A 20 -7.08 4.04 8.21
CA TRP A 20 -5.67 4.30 7.97
C TRP A 20 -5.19 5.52 8.77
N ALA A 21 -4.01 5.43 9.37
CA ALA A 21 -3.34 6.54 10.02
C ALA A 21 -1.81 6.47 9.83
N PRO A 22 -1.10 7.59 9.62
CA PRO A 22 -1.63 8.94 9.41
C PRO A 22 -2.36 9.10 8.05
N SER A 23 -3.21 10.12 7.90
CA SER A 23 -3.89 10.40 6.63
C SER A 23 -2.99 11.10 5.59
N THR A 24 -1.80 11.54 6.02
CA THR A 24 -0.87 12.34 5.21
C THR A 24 -0.52 11.62 3.91
N GLY A 25 -0.82 12.25 2.78
CA GLY A 25 -0.52 11.70 1.46
C GLY A 25 -1.35 10.45 1.11
N LEU A 26 -2.47 10.17 1.77
CA LEU A 26 -3.44 9.15 1.35
C LEU A 26 -4.68 9.81 0.73
N SER A 27 -5.24 9.19 -0.31
CA SER A 27 -6.46 9.68 -0.96
C SER A 27 -7.72 9.54 -0.10
N ALA A 28 -7.75 8.55 0.79
CA ALA A 28 -8.81 8.32 1.77
C ALA A 28 -8.28 7.42 2.89
N THR A 29 -8.86 7.49 4.09
CA THR A 29 -8.48 6.65 5.24
C THR A 29 -9.47 5.54 5.54
N ASN A 30 -10.60 5.48 4.83
CA ASN A 30 -11.67 4.51 5.10
C ASN A 30 -11.89 3.50 3.96
N VAL A 31 -10.91 3.34 3.06
CA VAL A 31 -11.01 2.45 1.90
C VAL A 31 -9.97 1.34 2.01
N ALA A 32 -10.26 0.20 1.39
CA ALA A 32 -9.35 -0.94 1.44
C ALA A 32 -8.02 -0.67 0.70
N GLN A 33 -8.06 0.15 -0.36
CA GLN A 33 -6.92 0.48 -1.20
C GLN A 33 -6.85 1.99 -1.44
N PRO A 34 -6.26 2.76 -0.51
CA PRO A 34 -6.02 4.18 -0.74
C PRO A 34 -4.83 4.37 -1.69
N VAL A 35 -4.86 5.46 -2.46
CA VAL A 35 -3.71 5.87 -3.27
C VAL A 35 -2.81 6.73 -2.41
N SER A 36 -1.52 6.38 -2.32
CA SER A 36 -0.52 7.19 -1.63
C SER A 36 0.20 8.14 -2.60
N SER A 37 0.28 9.41 -2.25
CA SER A 37 1.07 10.46 -2.91
C SER A 37 2.18 10.98 -1.99
N ALA A 38 2.69 10.12 -1.11
CA ALA A 38 3.79 10.46 -0.20
C ALA A 38 5.03 10.91 -0.97
N THR A 39 5.64 12.03 -0.58
CA THR A 39 6.89 12.57 -1.15
C THR A 39 8.13 12.16 -0.37
N SER A 40 7.94 11.51 0.78
CA SER A 40 8.97 11.03 1.70
C SER A 40 8.59 9.63 2.19
N THR A 41 9.54 8.86 2.72
CA THR A 41 9.23 7.57 3.34
C THR A 41 8.26 7.77 4.52
N LEU A 42 7.11 7.12 4.46
CA LEU A 42 6.05 7.21 5.48
C LEU A 42 5.56 5.82 5.86
N THR A 43 5.27 5.62 7.14
CA THR A 43 4.66 4.40 7.66
C THR A 43 3.20 4.68 8.00
N TYR A 44 2.33 3.82 7.47
CA TYR A 44 0.90 3.83 7.71
C TYR A 44 0.49 2.59 8.51
N THR A 45 -0.48 2.75 9.38
CA THR A 45 -1.14 1.66 10.08
C THR A 45 -2.57 1.57 9.58
N VAL A 46 -2.99 0.37 9.16
CA VAL A 46 -4.37 0.07 8.80
C VAL A 46 -5.01 -0.78 9.88
N THR A 47 -6.20 -0.39 10.31
CA THR A 47 -7.08 -1.23 11.13
C THR A 47 -8.28 -1.62 10.29
N VAL A 48 -8.54 -2.92 10.20
CA VAL A 48 -9.67 -3.51 9.48
C VAL A 48 -10.64 -4.08 10.50
N THR A 49 -11.92 -3.72 10.41
CA THR A 49 -12.98 -4.34 11.21
C THR A 49 -13.88 -5.17 10.32
N GLY A 50 -14.00 -6.46 10.64
CA GLY A 50 -14.88 -7.41 10.00
C GLY A 50 -16.35 -7.17 10.32
N SER A 51 -17.24 -7.66 9.47
CA SER A 51 -18.70 -7.64 9.71
C SER A 51 -19.13 -8.41 10.96
N ASN A 52 -18.29 -9.33 11.45
CA ASN A 52 -18.45 -10.05 12.71
C ASN A 52 -17.89 -9.30 13.93
N GLY A 53 -17.39 -8.07 13.76
CA GLY A 53 -16.80 -7.25 14.82
C GLY A 53 -15.33 -7.58 15.14
N CYS A 54 -14.71 -8.54 14.46
CA CYS A 54 -13.28 -8.82 14.65
C CYS A 54 -12.43 -7.69 14.06
N THR A 55 -11.37 -7.29 14.76
CA THR A 55 -10.41 -6.30 14.27
C THR A 55 -9.07 -6.94 13.95
N ALA A 56 -8.41 -6.44 12.91
CA ALA A 56 -7.04 -6.77 12.56
C ALA A 56 -6.28 -5.47 12.27
N THR A 57 -4.99 -5.43 12.61
CA THR A 57 -4.13 -4.27 12.34
C THR A 57 -2.91 -4.71 11.55
N ASP A 58 -2.51 -3.89 10.58
CA ASP A 58 -1.29 -4.09 9.78
C ASP A 58 -0.53 -2.78 9.60
N VAL A 59 0.77 -2.87 9.32
CA VAL A 59 1.67 -1.73 9.17
C VAL A 59 2.32 -1.76 7.79
N VAL A 60 2.11 -0.68 7.02
CA VAL A 60 2.57 -0.52 5.66
C VAL A 60 3.56 0.63 5.58
N THR A 61 4.79 0.36 5.16
CA THR A 61 5.80 1.41 4.92
C THR A 61 5.89 1.71 3.43
N VAL A 62 5.57 2.96 3.06
CA VAL A 62 5.75 3.51 1.71
C VAL A 62 7.11 4.18 1.66
N THR A 63 8.03 3.65 0.85
CA THR A 63 9.37 4.22 0.66
C THR A 63 9.43 5.03 -0.62
N VAL A 64 9.95 6.25 -0.54
CA VAL A 64 10.18 7.10 -1.71
C VAL A 64 11.66 7.05 -2.06
N ASN A 65 11.98 6.60 -3.28
CA ASN A 65 13.35 6.63 -3.76
C ASN A 65 13.68 8.03 -4.28
N THR A 66 14.56 8.73 -3.58
CA THR A 66 15.03 10.09 -3.93
C THR A 66 16.42 10.09 -4.56
N THR A 67 17.01 8.92 -4.82
CA THR A 67 18.35 8.84 -5.43
C THR A 67 18.33 9.33 -6.88
N PRO A 68 19.16 10.32 -7.26
CA PRO A 68 19.27 10.76 -8.64
C PRO A 68 19.84 9.64 -9.53
N PRO A 69 19.34 9.46 -10.76
CA PRO A 69 19.98 8.56 -11.71
C PRO A 69 21.34 9.12 -12.13
N THR A 70 22.36 8.26 -12.25
CA THR A 70 23.64 8.64 -12.85
C THR A 70 23.53 8.53 -14.37
N ALA A 71 23.60 9.67 -15.07
CA ALA A 71 23.70 9.70 -16.53
C ALA A 71 25.18 9.70 -16.95
N ASN A 72 25.59 8.68 -17.71
CA ASN A 72 26.91 8.63 -18.33
C ASN A 72 26.73 8.42 -19.84
N ALA A 73 27.09 9.41 -20.64
CA ALA A 73 26.97 9.35 -22.10
C ALA A 73 28.11 8.54 -22.77
N GLY A 74 29.05 8.03 -21.97
CA GLY A 74 30.27 7.40 -22.47
C GLY A 74 31.29 8.43 -22.98
N PRO A 75 32.49 7.98 -23.36
CA PRO A 75 33.50 8.84 -23.98
C PRO A 75 32.99 9.34 -25.34
N ASP A 76 33.24 10.60 -25.65
CA ASP A 76 33.05 11.14 -26.99
C ASP A 76 33.97 10.41 -27.98
N LYS A 77 33.45 10.16 -29.19
CA LYS A 77 34.26 9.64 -30.30
C LYS A 77 34.51 10.79 -31.28
N ASN A 78 35.79 11.10 -31.47
CA ASN A 78 36.31 12.05 -32.46
C ASN A 78 36.60 11.35 -33.80
#